data_AF-A0A026W7Y6-F1
#
_entry.id   AF-A0A026W7Y6-F1
#
_cell.length_a   1.000
_cell.length_b   1.000
_cell.length_c   1.000
_cell.angle_alpha   90.00
_cell.angle_beta   90.00
_cell.angle_gamma   90.00
#
_symmetry.space_group_name_H-M   'P 1'
#
loop_
_entity.id
_entity.type
_entity.pdbx_description
1 polymer ?
#
loop_
_entity_poly.entity_id
_entity_poly.type
_entity_poly.pdbx_seq_one_letter_code
_entity_poly.pdbx_strand_id
1 'polypeptide(L)'
;MAPKNKENSSKRKKQQQVEDEGNEDYRKRRDRNNQAVKRSRVKSKMRTQQTLERVNQLKTENELLEEKIKMLTKELGFLKDLFLAHAGSSQHSVNLQDLDLNALLAEDKSAEPLKTSSGKL
;
A
#
# COMPACT_ATOMS: atom_id res chain seq x y z
N MET A 1 58.66 9.57 -59.51
CA MET A 1 57.88 9.72 -58.25
C MET A 1 56.40 9.61 -58.59
N ALA A 2 55.69 8.58 -58.08
CA ALA A 2 54.26 8.40 -58.36
C ALA A 2 53.40 9.28 -57.42
N PRO A 3 52.32 9.92 -57.92
CA PRO A 3 51.50 10.82 -57.10
C PRO A 3 50.65 10.03 -56.09
N LYS A 4 50.61 10.53 -54.84
CA LYS A 4 49.77 9.97 -53.77
C LYS A 4 48.29 10.22 -54.07
N ASN A 5 47.54 9.13 -54.25
CA ASN A 5 46.10 9.12 -54.51
C ASN A 5 45.32 9.71 -53.31
N LYS A 6 44.84 10.96 -53.45
CA LYS A 6 44.06 11.69 -52.44
C LYS A 6 42.60 11.20 -52.33
N GLU A 7 42.05 10.51 -53.33
CA GLU A 7 40.63 10.14 -53.36
C GLU A 7 40.24 9.04 -52.35
N ASN A 8 41.20 8.15 -52.00
CA ASN A 8 40.95 7.07 -51.03
C ASN A 8 41.00 7.52 -49.56
N SER A 9 41.64 8.65 -49.26
CA SER A 9 41.72 9.19 -47.90
C SER A 9 40.37 9.74 -47.42
N SER A 10 39.66 10.46 -48.29
CA SER A 10 38.36 11.06 -48.00
C SER A 10 37.26 10.03 -47.78
N LYS A 11 37.29 8.90 -48.51
CA LYS A 11 36.35 7.78 -48.31
C LYS A 11 36.56 7.08 -46.97
N ARG A 12 37.82 6.85 -46.57
CA ARG A 12 38.14 6.28 -45.24
C ARG A 12 37.73 7.20 -44.10
N LYS A 13 37.96 8.51 -44.23
CA LYS A 13 37.55 9.50 -43.21
C LYS A 13 36.02 9.57 -43.04
N LYS A 14 35.27 9.43 -44.15
CA LYS A 14 33.80 9.40 -44.13
C LYS A 14 33.25 8.11 -43.52
N GLN A 15 33.85 6.95 -43.81
CA GLN A 15 33.48 5.69 -43.16
C GLN A 15 33.77 5.72 -41.66
N GLN A 16 34.92 6.27 -41.26
CA GLN A 16 35.29 6.36 -39.86
C GLN A 16 34.39 7.32 -39.06
N GLN A 17 33.89 8.40 -39.67
CA GLN A 17 32.88 9.28 -39.06
C GLN A 17 31.54 8.57 -38.85
N VAL A 18 31.08 7.76 -39.80
CA VAL A 18 29.81 7.02 -39.67
C VAL A 18 29.91 5.92 -38.60
N GLU A 19 31.06 5.27 -38.48
CA GLU A 19 31.33 4.32 -37.40
C GLU A 19 31.39 5.01 -36.02
N ASP A 20 31.99 6.20 -35.94
CA ASP A 20 32.07 6.97 -34.71
C ASP A 20 30.71 7.57 -34.31
N GLU A 21 29.89 8.02 -35.28
CA GLU A 21 28.49 8.41 -35.06
C GLU A 21 27.63 7.23 -34.58
N GLY A 22 27.82 6.03 -35.16
CA GLY A 22 27.14 4.82 -34.69
C GLY A 22 27.55 4.43 -33.26
N ASN A 23 28.81 4.68 -32.89
CA ASN A 23 29.31 4.50 -31.54
C ASN A 23 28.78 5.56 -30.56
N GLU A 24 28.65 6.82 -31.00
CA GLU A 24 28.08 7.91 -30.22
C GLU A 24 26.58 7.72 -29.99
N ASP A 25 25.83 7.30 -31.03
CA ASP A 25 24.42 6.95 -30.93
C ASP A 25 24.20 5.73 -30.02
N TYR A 26 25.08 4.74 -30.09
CA TYR A 26 25.07 3.61 -29.16
C TYR A 26 25.27 4.08 -27.71
N ARG A 27 26.26 4.95 -27.45
CA ARG A 27 26.50 5.52 -26.11
C ARG A 27 25.27 6.27 -25.59
N LYS A 28 24.67 7.15 -26.40
CA LYS A 28 23.45 7.90 -26.03
C LYS A 28 22.29 6.97 -25.69
N ARG A 29 22.07 5.91 -26.49
CA ARG A 29 21.04 4.89 -26.20
C ARG A 29 21.35 4.13 -24.91
N ARG A 30 22.62 3.78 -24.67
CA ARG A 30 23.05 3.05 -23.47
C ARG A 30 22.88 3.90 -22.21
N ASP A 31 23.26 5.16 -22.27
CA ASP A 31 23.09 6.11 -21.16
C ASP A 31 21.61 6.34 -20.84
N ARG A 32 20.76 6.48 -21.87
CA ARG A 32 19.31 6.56 -21.68
C ARG A 32 18.74 5.29 -21.04
N ASN A 33 19.18 4.11 -21.48
CA ASN A 33 18.76 2.85 -20.86
C ASN A 33 19.24 2.73 -19.41
N ASN A 34 20.49 3.07 -19.12
CA ASN A 34 21.03 3.06 -17.76
C ASN A 34 20.24 4.00 -16.83
N GLN A 35 19.88 5.19 -17.31
CA GLN A 35 18.99 6.10 -16.59
C GLN A 35 17.60 5.51 -16.37
N ALA A 36 17.00 4.89 -17.39
CA ALA A 36 15.68 4.25 -17.28
C ALA A 36 15.69 3.10 -16.26
N VAL A 37 16.74 2.28 -16.26
CA VAL A 37 16.92 1.18 -15.29
C VAL A 37 17.09 1.74 -13.87
N LYS A 38 17.90 2.79 -13.68
CA LYS A 38 18.07 3.44 -12.38
C LYS A 38 16.73 3.99 -11.87
N ARG A 39 15.98 4.70 -12.73
CA ARG A 39 14.64 5.20 -12.40
C ARG A 39 13.66 4.07 -12.05
N SER A 40 13.66 2.98 -12.82
CA SER A 40 12.81 1.81 -12.58
C SER A 40 13.10 1.16 -11.22
N ARG A 41 14.38 0.94 -10.90
CA ARG A 41 14.82 0.39 -9.60
C ARG A 41 14.39 1.28 -8.43
N VAL A 42 14.63 2.59 -8.54
CA VAL A 42 14.22 3.55 -7.49
C VAL A 42 12.69 3.55 -7.33
N LYS A 43 11.94 3.55 -8.43
CA LYS A 43 10.47 3.51 -8.41
C LYS A 43 9.95 2.24 -7.74
N SER A 44 10.54 1.08 -8.04
CA SER A 44 10.19 -0.19 -7.39
C SER A 44 10.48 -0.16 -5.89
N LYS A 45 11.68 0.29 -5.49
CA LYS A 45 12.03 0.43 -4.07
C LYS A 45 11.10 1.40 -3.33
N MET A 46 10.79 2.54 -3.94
CA MET A 46 9.87 3.54 -3.38
C MET A 46 8.47 2.97 -3.22
N ARG A 47 7.96 2.22 -4.21
CA ARG A 47 6.64 1.57 -4.11
C ARG A 47 6.60 0.61 -2.92
N THR A 48 7.62 -0.24 -2.74
CA THR A 48 7.70 -1.16 -1.60
C THR A 48 7.71 -0.40 -0.27
N GLN A 49 8.49 0.68 -0.18
CA GLN A 49 8.56 1.52 1.02
C GLN A 49 7.21 2.18 1.33
N GLN A 50 6.55 2.76 0.33
CA GLN A 50 5.23 3.38 0.48
C GLN A 50 4.17 2.36 0.92
N THR A 51 4.21 1.14 0.38
CA THR A 51 3.30 0.06 0.81
C THR A 51 3.54 -0.30 2.27
N LEU A 52 4.79 -0.43 2.70
CA LEU A 52 5.12 -0.71 4.10
C LEU A 52 4.63 0.40 5.03
N GLU A 53 4.87 1.66 4.67
CA GLU A 53 4.40 2.82 5.43
C GLU A 53 2.88 2.84 5.52
N ARG A 54 2.17 2.58 4.42
CA ARG A 54 0.69 2.53 4.42
C ARG A 54 0.16 1.39 5.28
N VAL A 55 0.79 0.22 5.26
CA VAL A 55 0.42 -0.90 6.14
C VAL A 55 0.60 -0.51 7.61
N ASN A 56 1.71 0.15 7.96
CA ASN A 56 1.93 0.60 9.33
C ASN A 56 0.89 1.65 9.76
N GLN A 57 0.58 2.63 8.91
CA GLN A 57 -0.46 3.62 9.17
C GLN A 57 -1.82 2.97 9.42
N LEU A 58 -2.21 2.01 8.58
CA LEU A 58 -3.47 1.28 8.75
C LEU A 58 -3.51 0.46 10.04
N LYS A 59 -2.39 -0.14 10.45
CA LYS A 59 -2.30 -0.84 11.74
C LYS A 59 -2.52 0.11 12.91
N THR A 60 -1.83 1.25 12.91
CA THR A 60 -2.00 2.24 13.98
C THR A 60 -3.41 2.82 14.01
N GLU A 61 -4.02 3.05 12.85
CA GLU A 61 -5.40 3.53 12.77
C GLU A 61 -6.40 2.48 13.29
N ASN A 62 -6.21 1.21 12.94
CA ASN A 62 -7.02 0.12 13.47
C ASN A 62 -6.91 0.00 14.99
N GLU A 63 -5.70 0.06 15.55
CA GLU A 63 -5.50 0.02 17.02
C GLU A 63 -6.27 1.16 17.71
N LEU A 64 -6.19 2.38 17.18
CA LEU A 64 -6.93 3.54 17.71
C LEU A 64 -8.45 3.36 17.59
N LEU A 65 -8.93 2.81 16.48
CA LEU A 65 -10.35 2.54 16.28
C LEU A 65 -10.86 1.45 17.23
N GLU A 66 -10.09 0.38 17.45
CA GLU A 66 -10.41 -0.68 18.41
C GLU A 66 -10.48 -0.13 19.85
N GLU A 67 -9.55 0.72 20.25
CA GLU A 67 -9.59 1.40 21.55
C GLU A 67 -10.84 2.29 21.68
N LYS A 68 -11.19 3.03 20.62
CA LYS A 68 -12.38 3.87 20.60
C LYS A 68 -13.66 3.04 20.72
N ILE A 69 -13.76 1.94 19.99
CA ILE A 69 -14.90 1.01 20.11
C ILE A 69 -14.99 0.50 21.55
N LYS A 70 -13.88 0.02 22.12
CA LYS A 70 -13.84 -0.51 23.49
C LYS A 70 -14.27 0.53 24.52
N MET A 71 -13.86 1.78 24.37
CA MET A 71 -14.27 2.89 25.24
C MET A 71 -15.77 3.15 25.12
N LEU A 72 -16.29 3.30 23.90
CA LEU A 72 -17.72 3.54 23.66
C LEU A 72 -18.59 2.39 24.17
N THR A 73 -18.15 1.14 24.00
CA THR A 73 -18.85 -0.04 24.56
C THR A 73 -18.94 0.03 26.08
N LYS A 74 -17.88 0.47 26.76
CA LYS A 74 -17.90 0.65 28.23
C LYS A 74 -18.82 1.80 28.65
N GLU A 75 -18.79 2.92 27.95
CA GLU A 75 -19.67 4.06 28.22
C GLU A 75 -21.14 3.68 28.05
N LEU A 76 -21.45 2.93 26.99
CA LEU A 76 -22.80 2.42 26.75
C LEU A 76 -23.23 1.42 27.83
N GLY A 77 -22.34 0.51 28.23
CA GLY A 77 -22.58 -0.41 29.34
C GLY A 77 -22.85 0.33 30.65
N PHE A 78 -22.02 1.32 30.98
CA PHE A 78 -22.21 2.15 32.17
C PHE A 78 -23.55 2.89 32.15
N LEU A 79 -23.94 3.47 31.02
CA LEU A 79 -25.22 4.16 30.89
C LEU A 79 -26.40 3.17 31.06
N LYS A 80 -26.31 1.97 30.47
CA LYS A 80 -27.30 0.90 30.65
C LYS A 80 -27.43 0.51 32.13
N ASP A 81 -26.32 0.30 32.82
CA ASP A 81 -26.32 -0.07 34.23
C ASP A 81 -26.91 1.03 35.10
N LEU A 82 -26.62 2.30 34.79
CA LEU A 82 -27.20 3.46 35.47
C LEU A 82 -28.73 3.52 35.27
N PHE A 83 -29.22 3.31 34.05
CA PHE A 83 -30.66 3.26 33.77
C PHE A 83 -31.34 2.10 34.49
N LEU A 84 -30.73 0.90 34.50
CA LEU A 84 -31.28 -0.27 35.19
C LEU A 84 -31.34 -0.05 36.71
N ALA A 85 -30.30 0.53 37.30
CA ALA A 85 -30.29 0.85 38.73
C ALA A 85 -31.37 1.89 39.11
N HIS A 86 -31.57 2.91 38.28
CA HIS A 86 -32.56 3.97 38.53
C HIS A 86 -34.01 3.50 38.26
N ALA A 87 -34.23 2.73 37.21
CA ALA A 87 -35.54 2.13 36.90
C ALA A 87 -35.94 1.06 37.94
N GLY A 88 -34.97 0.28 38.45
CA GLY A 88 -35.21 -0.68 39.53
C GLY A 88 -35.59 -0.03 40.87
N SER A 89 -35.24 1.25 41.08
CA SER A 89 -35.65 2.02 42.26
C SER A 89 -37.04 2.67 42.12
N SER A 90 -37.60 2.69 40.91
CA SER A 90 -38.77 3.51 40.56
C SER A 90 -40.01 2.65 40.32
N GLN A 91 -40.46 1.85 41.29
CA GLN A 91 -41.79 1.19 41.41
C GLN A 91 -42.50 0.61 40.16
N HIS A 92 -41.85 0.45 39.00
CA HIS A 92 -42.48 -0.03 37.79
C HIS A 92 -41.87 -1.38 37.40
N SER A 93 -42.65 -2.42 37.68
CA SER A 93 -42.39 -3.84 37.44
C SER A 93 -42.30 -4.18 35.95
N VAL A 94 -41.21 -3.80 35.30
CA VAL A 94 -40.73 -4.48 34.10
C VAL A 94 -39.49 -5.28 34.50
N ASN A 95 -39.68 -6.58 34.70
CA ASN A 95 -38.62 -7.49 35.08
C ASN A 95 -37.71 -7.74 33.86
N LEU A 96 -36.75 -6.83 33.64
CA LEU A 96 -35.79 -6.89 32.52
C LEU A 96 -34.75 -8.02 32.68
N GLN A 97 -34.77 -8.76 33.78
CA GLN A 97 -33.88 -9.90 34.04
C GLN A 97 -34.13 -11.08 33.09
N ASP A 98 -35.33 -11.15 32.49
CA ASP A 98 -35.73 -12.25 31.59
C ASP A 98 -35.35 -12.05 30.11
N LEU A 99 -34.72 -10.92 29.75
CA LEU A 99 -34.17 -10.75 28.42
C LEU A 99 -32.77 -11.38 28.36
N ASP A 100 -32.71 -12.66 27.96
CA ASP A 100 -31.47 -13.42 27.79
C ASP A 100 -30.52 -12.70 26.81
N LEU A 101 -29.55 -12.01 27.40
CA LEU A 101 -28.60 -11.17 26.71
C LEU A 101 -27.59 -11.97 25.88
N ASN A 102 -27.34 -13.24 26.22
CA ASN A 102 -26.45 -14.10 25.44
C ASN A 102 -27.05 -14.43 24.07
N ALA A 103 -28.38 -14.51 23.98
CA ALA A 103 -29.07 -14.78 22.72
C ALA A 103 -29.08 -13.56 21.79
N LEU A 104 -29.10 -12.33 22.33
CA LEU A 104 -29.11 -11.10 21.53
C LEU A 104 -27.71 -10.60 21.18
N LEU A 105 -26.71 -10.88 22.02
CA LEU A 105 -25.28 -10.64 21.78
C LEU A 105 -24.56 -11.83 21.16
N ALA A 106 -25.27 -12.94 20.87
CA ALA A 106 -24.77 -13.96 19.97
C ALA A 106 -24.69 -13.35 18.57
N GLU A 107 -23.59 -12.63 18.37
CA GLU A 107 -23.05 -12.18 17.10
C GLU A 107 -23.47 -13.14 16.00
N ASP A 108 -24.13 -12.59 14.98
CA ASP A 108 -24.28 -13.24 13.69
C ASP A 108 -22.87 -13.61 13.19
N LYS A 109 -22.46 -14.86 13.45
CA LYS A 109 -21.23 -15.48 12.94
C LYS A 109 -21.25 -15.64 11.41
N SER A 110 -22.06 -14.87 10.68
CA SER A 110 -22.01 -14.78 9.22
C SER A 110 -20.94 -13.80 8.72
N ALA A 111 -20.43 -12.92 9.58
CA ALA A 111 -19.29 -12.05 9.24
C ALA A 111 -17.95 -12.80 9.41
N GLU A 112 -17.76 -13.86 8.61
CA GLU A 112 -16.43 -14.42 8.35
C GLU A 112 -15.50 -13.26 7.93
N PRO A 113 -14.32 -13.08 8.55
CA PRO A 113 -13.32 -12.18 8.01
C PRO A 113 -12.96 -12.70 6.63
N LEU A 114 -13.31 -11.95 5.58
CA LEU A 114 -12.93 -12.23 4.20
C LEU A 114 -11.45 -12.59 4.19
N LYS A 115 -11.17 -13.90 4.01
CA LYS A 115 -9.82 -14.42 3.80
C LYS A 115 -9.28 -13.65 2.61
N THR A 116 -8.37 -12.73 2.88
CA THR A 116 -7.59 -12.09 1.82
C THR A 116 -6.79 -13.21 1.17
N SER A 117 -7.25 -13.64 0.00
CA SER A 117 -6.52 -14.55 -0.85
C SER A 117 -5.23 -13.85 -1.26
N SER A 118 -4.19 -14.07 -0.47
CA SER A 118 -2.80 -13.81 -0.88
C SER A 118 -2.41 -14.85 -1.94
N GLY A 119 -3.08 -14.77 -3.09
CA GLY A 119 -2.79 -15.51 -4.30
C GLY A 119 -1.81 -14.71 -5.14
N LYS A 120 -0.56 -15.18 -5.14
CA LYS A 120 0.51 -14.91 -6.12
C LYS A 120 0.01 -14.40 -7.48
N LEU A 121 0.57 -13.28 -7.93
CA LEU A 121 1.05 -13.02 -9.29
C LEU A 121 2.16 -11.97 -9.23
#